data_AF-A0A7Y2CMS9-F1
#
_entry.id   AF-A0A7Y2CMS9-F1
#
_cell.length_a   1.000
_cell.length_b   1.000
_cell.length_c   1.000
_cell.angle_alpha   90.00
_cell.angle_beta   90.00
_cell.angle_gamma   90.00
#
_symmetry.space_group_name_H-M   'P 1'
#
loop_
_entity.id
_entity.type
_entity.pdbx_description
1 polymer ?
#
loop_
_entity_poly.entity_id
_entity_poly.type
_entity_poly.pdbx_seq_one_letter_code
_entity_poly.pdbx_strand_id
1 'polypeptide(L)'
;MTVVDAHLWRFSTPLVKPVAIRPGVSVSERVTLLLALTDTDGRTGWGEAAPLESFSTESLDDVEAAARSLVRSVRRHHETSSIDDVPAALHRLAAGLPSLEFALDTAVE
;
A
#
# COMPACT_ATOMS: atom_id res chain seq x y z
N MET A 1 -13.58 -6.95 -10.11
CA MET A 1 -13.63 -5.51 -9.79
C MET A 1 -12.67 -4.79 -10.72
N THR A 2 -13.11 -3.72 -11.39
CA THR A 2 -12.25 -2.89 -12.24
C THR A 2 -11.94 -1.58 -11.52
N VAL A 3 -10.67 -1.34 -11.21
CA VAL A 3 -10.22 -0.15 -10.47
C VAL A 3 -10.05 1.04 -11.42
N VAL A 4 -10.65 2.18 -11.07
CA VAL A 4 -10.63 3.42 -11.85
C VAL A 4 -9.90 4.58 -11.16
N ASP A 5 -9.77 4.54 -9.84
CA ASP A 5 -9.04 5.56 -9.08
C ASP A 5 -8.24 4.94 -7.94
N ALA A 6 -7.15 5.61 -7.57
CA ALA A 6 -6.28 5.20 -6.48
C ALA A 6 -5.69 6.40 -5.75
N HIS A 7 -5.63 6.28 -4.43
CA HIS A 7 -5.02 7.27 -3.53
C HIS A 7 -4.13 6.58 -2.50
N LEU A 8 -3.10 7.31 -2.09
CA LEU A 8 -2.13 6.86 -1.11
C LEU A 8 -1.86 8.00 -0.11
N TRP A 9 -1.99 7.69 1.17
CA TRP A 9 -1.62 8.59 2.26
C TRP A 9 -0.54 7.96 3.12
N ARG A 10 0.37 8.79 3.63
CA ARG A 10 1.36 8.39 4.63
C ARG A 10 0.96 9.00 5.98
N PHE A 11 0.81 8.16 6.99
CA PHE A 11 0.55 8.57 8.36
C PHE A 11 1.72 8.21 9.25
N SER A 12 2.08 9.10 10.17
CA SER A 12 2.91 8.75 11.32
C SER A 12 2.06 8.85 12.58
N THR A 13 1.94 7.73 13.30
CA THR A 13 1.15 7.64 14.52
C THR A 13 2.09 7.48 15.72
N PRO A 14 2.11 8.42 16.68
CA PRO A 14 2.94 8.28 17.86
C PRO A 14 2.46 7.11 18.73
N LEU A 15 3.41 6.32 19.23
CA LEU A 15 3.14 5.24 20.17
C LEU A 15 3.07 5.80 21.58
N VAL A 16 2.10 5.32 22.38
CA VAL A 16 1.91 5.74 23.78
C VAL A 16 3.19 5.55 24.60
N LYS A 17 3.97 4.51 24.29
CA LYS A 17 5.31 4.26 24.84
C LYS A 17 6.20 3.71 23.72
N PRO A 18 7.51 4.01 23.73
CA PRO A 18 8.43 3.39 22.78
C PRO A 18 8.40 1.85 22.87
N VAL A 19 8.42 1.19 21.73
CA VAL A 19 8.47 -0.27 21.61
C VAL A 19 9.88 -0.68 21.23
N ALA A 20 10.52 -1.50 22.07
CA ALA A 20 11.82 -2.08 21.75
C ALA A 20 11.66 -3.13 20.65
N ILE A 21 12.36 -2.95 19.53
CA ILE A 21 12.28 -3.84 18.36
C ILE A 21 13.54 -4.70 18.22
N ARG A 22 14.69 -4.21 18.70
CA ARG A 22 15.97 -4.95 18.80
C ARG A 22 16.79 -4.37 19.97
N PRO A 23 17.83 -5.05 20.47
CA PRO A 23 18.70 -4.49 21.50
C PRO A 23 19.25 -3.11 21.09
N GLY A 24 18.97 -2.10 21.91
CA GLY A 24 19.37 -0.70 21.65
C GLY A 24 18.53 0.05 20.61
N VAL A 25 17.49 -0.57 20.04
CA VAL A 25 16.62 0.06 19.04
C VAL A 25 15.16 0.02 19.50
N SER A 26 14.56 1.20 19.62
CA SER A 26 13.14 1.37 19.93
C SER A 26 12.46 2.28 18.92
N VAL A 27 11.22 1.97 18.57
CA VAL A 27 10.36 2.84 17.76
C VAL A 27 9.39 3.59 18.67
N SER A 28 9.25 4.90 18.45
CA SER A 28 8.29 5.76 19.15
C SER A 28 7.11 6.16 18.28
N GLU A 29 7.15 5.82 17.00
CA GLU A 29 6.11 6.10 16.02
C GLU A 29 5.90 4.88 15.12
N ARG A 30 4.68 4.73 14.61
CA ARG A 30 4.34 3.77 13.57
C ARG A 30 3.99 4.54 12.32
N VAL A 31 4.81 4.36 11.29
CA VAL A 31 4.51 4.89 9.96
C VAL A 31 3.70 3.85 9.20
N THR A 32 2.61 4.29 8.58
CA THR A 32 1.70 3.46 7.80
C THR A 32 1.37 4.16 6.48
N LEU A 33 1.13 3.36 5.46
CA LEU A 33 0.61 3.78 4.17
C LEU A 33 -0.82 3.28 4.05
N LEU A 34 -1.74 4.18 3.73
CA LEU A 34 -3.15 3.85 3.52
C LEU A 34 -3.45 3.93 2.02
N LEU A 35 -3.84 2.81 1.43
CA LEU A 35 -4.22 2.68 0.03
C LEU A 35 -5.75 2.66 -0.07
N ALA A 36 -6.30 3.50 -0.94
CA ALA A 36 -7.70 3.41 -1.34
C ALA A 36 -7.80 3.14 -2.84
N LEU A 37 -8.60 2.15 -3.21
CA LEU A 37 -8.90 1.80 -4.61
C LEU A 37 -10.39 1.96 -4.84
N THR A 38 -10.78 2.71 -5.87
CA THR A 38 -12.19 2.89 -6.23
C THR A 38 -12.51 2.18 -7.54
N ASP A 39 -13.61 1.44 -7.57
CA ASP A 39 -14.05 0.68 -8.74
C ASP A 39 -14.99 1.48 -9.67
N THR A 40 -15.31 0.89 -10.82
CA THR A 40 -16.25 1.47 -11.82
C THR A 40 -17.66 1.70 -11.28
N ASP A 41 -18.05 1.00 -10.21
CA ASP A 41 -19.36 1.16 -9.57
C ASP A 41 -19.31 2.22 -8.45
N GLY A 42 -18.15 2.86 -8.24
CA GLY A 42 -17.92 3.89 -7.23
C GLY A 42 -17.69 3.35 -5.83
N ARG A 43 -17.46 2.05 -5.65
CA ARG A 43 -17.11 1.46 -4.34
C ARG A 43 -15.63 1.66 -4.06
N THR A 44 -15.29 2.01 -2.82
CA THR A 44 -13.90 2.20 -2.39
C THR A 44 -13.52 1.17 -1.33
N GLY A 45 -12.54 0.34 -1.67
CA GLY A 45 -11.87 -0.55 -0.72
C GLY A 45 -10.61 0.11 -0.14
N TRP A 46 -10.24 -0.29 1.07
CA TRP A 46 -9.13 0.28 1.82
C TRP A 46 -8.18 -0.81 2.30
N GLY A 47 -6.87 -0.53 2.20
CA GLY A 47 -5.84 -1.40 2.73
C GLY A 47 -4.69 -0.63 3.35
N GLU A 48 -4.01 -1.27 4.30
CA GLU A 48 -2.91 -0.67 5.05
C GLU A 48 -1.61 -1.44 4.81
N ALA A 49 -0.55 -0.72 4.44
CA ALA A 49 0.81 -1.24 4.41
C ALA A 49 1.64 -0.54 5.49
N ALA A 50 2.15 -1.32 6.44
CA ALA A 50 2.91 -0.80 7.57
C ALA A 50 4.17 -1.65 7.79
N PRO A 51 5.12 -1.66 6.85
CA PRO A 51 6.32 -2.46 6.98
C PRO A 51 7.09 -2.03 8.23
N LEU A 52 7.54 -3.01 8.99
CA LEU A 52 8.44 -2.78 10.10
C LEU A 52 9.82 -3.24 9.66
N GLU A 53 10.68 -2.26 9.35
CA GLU A 53 12.09 -2.53 9.14
C GLU A 53 12.60 -3.38 10.30
N SER A 54 13.50 -4.30 10.00
CA SER A 54 14.01 -5.26 10.96
C SER A 54 13.10 -6.44 11.34
N PHE A 55 11.81 -6.40 11.01
CA PHE A 55 10.87 -7.52 11.18
C PHE A 55 10.39 -8.10 9.85
N SER A 56 10.34 -7.27 8.81
CA SER A 56 10.10 -7.70 7.43
C SER A 56 11.38 -7.59 6.59
N THR A 57 11.35 -8.20 5.41
CA THR A 57 12.41 -8.08 4.39
C THR A 57 12.31 -6.79 3.57
N GLU A 58 11.23 -6.02 3.76
CA GLU A 58 10.92 -4.78 3.03
C GLU A 58 11.21 -3.56 3.91
N SER A 59 11.65 -2.47 3.28
CA SER A 59 11.75 -1.16 3.92
C SER A 59 10.49 -0.33 3.64
N LEU A 60 10.25 0.69 4.47
CA LEU A 60 9.14 1.61 4.22
C LEU A 60 9.28 2.35 2.89
N ASP A 61 10.52 2.69 2.51
CA ASP A 61 10.80 3.42 1.27
C ASP A 61 10.52 2.56 0.04
N ASP A 62 10.85 1.26 0.08
CA ASP A 62 10.55 0.31 -1.01
C ASP A 62 9.04 0.16 -1.19
N VAL A 63 8.31 -0.03 -0.09
CA VAL A 63 6.84 -0.15 -0.08
C VAL A 63 6.20 1.13 -0.60
N GLU A 64 6.65 2.30 -0.14
CA GLU A 64 6.11 3.58 -0.61
C GLU A 64 6.37 3.80 -2.11
N ALA A 65 7.58 3.49 -2.59
CA ALA A 65 7.93 3.63 -4.00
C ALA A 65 7.05 2.73 -4.89
N ALA A 66 6.81 1.49 -4.47
CA ALA A 66 5.93 0.55 -5.14
C ALA A 66 4.46 1.02 -5.11
N ALA A 67 3.95 1.44 -3.94
CA ALA A 67 2.59 1.95 -3.79
C ALA A 67 2.33 3.22 -4.63
N ARG A 68 3.31 4.14 -4.70
CA ARG A 68 3.22 5.31 -5.59
C ARG A 68 3.25 4.91 -7.06
N SER A 69 3.95 3.85 -7.43
CA SER A 69 3.95 3.32 -8.79
C SER A 69 2.63 2.65 -9.15
N LEU A 70 2.00 1.98 -8.18
CA LEU A 70 0.65 1.44 -8.27
C LEU A 70 -0.37 2.55 -8.54
N VAL A 71 -0.42 3.59 -7.71
CA VAL A 71 -1.33 4.74 -7.89
C VAL A 71 -1.16 5.41 -9.26
N ARG A 72 0.09 5.65 -9.68
CA ARG A 72 0.39 6.23 -11.01
C ARG A 72 -0.05 5.31 -12.15
N SER A 73 0.01 4.00 -11.95
CA SER A 73 -0.45 3.04 -12.94
C SER A 73 -1.96 3.12 -13.08
N VAL A 74 -2.72 3.07 -11.98
CA VAL A 74 -4.19 3.20 -12.03
C VAL A 74 -4.62 4.47 -12.75
N ARG A 75 -4.05 5.63 -12.38
CA ARG A 75 -4.41 6.93 -12.99
C ARG A 75 -4.15 6.99 -14.49
N ARG A 76 -2.99 6.48 -14.95
CA ARG A 76 -2.66 6.44 -16.38
C ARG A 76 -3.59 5.53 -17.19
N HIS A 77 -4.00 4.41 -16.60
CA HIS A 77 -4.90 3.47 -17.27
C HIS A 77 -6.34 4.00 -17.34
N HIS A 78 -6.81 4.71 -16.31
CA HIS A 78 -8.10 5.39 -16.35
C HIS A 78 -8.19 6.39 -17.52
N GLU A 79 -7.10 7.11 -17.81
CA GLU A 79 -7.02 8.06 -18.92
C GLU A 79 -7.04 7.40 -20.32
N THR A 80 -6.70 6.10 -20.42
CA THR A 80 -6.43 5.43 -21.72
C THR A 80 -7.49 4.39 -22.15
N SER A 81 -8.53 4.14 -21.35
CA SER A 81 -9.57 3.10 -21.55
C SER A 81 -9.11 1.64 -21.38
N SER A 82 -10.11 0.77 -21.12
CA SER A 82 -10.12 -0.45 -20.28
C SER A 82 -9.01 -1.48 -20.51
N ILE A 83 -8.24 -1.75 -19.44
CA ILE A 83 -7.55 -3.03 -19.27
C ILE A 83 -8.38 -3.86 -18.30
N ASP A 84 -8.85 -5.03 -18.73
CA ASP A 84 -9.59 -6.00 -17.90
C ASP A 84 -8.73 -6.62 -16.78
N ASP A 85 -7.43 -6.31 -16.77
CA ASP A 85 -6.40 -6.99 -15.98
C ASP A 85 -5.61 -6.05 -15.03
N VAL A 86 -6.23 -4.92 -14.64
CA VAL A 86 -5.69 -4.02 -13.60
C VAL A 86 -5.27 -4.83 -12.37
N PRO A 87 -6.06 -5.78 -11.84
CA PRO A 87 -5.67 -6.56 -10.66
C PRO A 87 -4.31 -7.26 -10.80
N ALA A 88 -4.04 -7.97 -11.90
CA ALA A 88 -2.77 -8.68 -12.09
C ALA A 88 -1.57 -7.73 -12.24
N ALA A 89 -1.76 -6.56 -12.85
CA ALA A 89 -0.72 -5.54 -12.94
C ALA A 89 -0.40 -4.91 -11.57
N LEU A 90 -1.42 -4.64 -10.74
CA LEU A 90 -1.22 -4.12 -9.39
C LEU A 90 -0.49 -5.15 -8.51
N HIS A 91 -0.87 -6.44 -8.60
CA HIS A 91 -0.18 -7.51 -7.86
C HIS A 91 1.29 -7.63 -8.24
N ARG A 92 1.64 -7.47 -9.52
CA ARG A 92 3.06 -7.45 -9.93
C ARG A 92 3.86 -6.30 -9.34
N LEU A 93 3.23 -5.15 -9.09
CA LEU A 93 3.88 -4.01 -8.44
C LEU A 93 4.03 -4.21 -6.93
N ALA A 94 3.13 -4.98 -6.32
CA ALA A 94 3.21 -5.36 -4.92
C ALA A 94 4.12 -6.57 -4.66
N ALA A 95 4.43 -7.36 -5.70
CA ALA A 95 5.12 -8.63 -5.58
C ALA A 95 6.42 -8.55 -4.77
N GLY A 96 6.51 -9.35 -3.71
CA GLY A 96 7.68 -9.40 -2.83
C GLY A 96 7.73 -8.30 -1.76
N LEU A 97 6.65 -7.52 -1.64
CA LEU A 97 6.42 -6.54 -0.57
C LEU A 97 5.18 -6.97 0.23
N PRO A 98 5.33 -7.88 1.23
CA PRO A 98 4.19 -8.52 1.89
C PRO A 98 3.16 -7.55 2.47
N SER A 99 3.60 -6.42 3.03
CA SER A 99 2.67 -5.41 3.55
C SER A 99 1.88 -4.71 2.45
N LEU A 100 2.46 -4.52 1.25
CA LEU A 100 1.76 -3.94 0.11
C LEU A 100 0.84 -4.95 -0.57
N GLU A 101 1.23 -6.23 -0.65
CA GLU A 101 0.37 -7.31 -1.12
C GLU A 101 -0.88 -7.40 -0.26
N PHE A 102 -0.72 -7.42 1.07
CA PHE A 102 -1.84 -7.42 2.01
C PHE A 102 -2.72 -6.16 1.88
N ALA A 103 -2.12 -4.98 1.73
CA ALA A 103 -2.87 -3.75 1.50
C ALA A 103 -3.64 -3.77 0.18
N LEU A 104 -3.11 -4.40 -0.86
CA LEU A 104 -3.81 -4.55 -2.13
C LEU A 104 -4.99 -5.51 -1.96
N ASP A 105 -4.77 -6.69 -1.38
CA ASP A 105 -5.79 -7.71 -1.18
C ASP A 105 -6.99 -7.16 -0.39
N THR A 106 -6.73 -6.48 0.72
CA THR A 106 -7.78 -5.87 1.54
C THR A 106 -8.48 -4.68 0.88
N ALA A 107 -7.81 -3.97 -0.04
CA ALA A 107 -8.42 -2.89 -0.80
C ALA A 107 -9.28 -3.38 -1.99
N VAL A 108 -9.20 -4.65 -2.36
CA VAL A 108 -9.95 -5.24 -3.48
C VAL A 108 -11.08 -6.19 -3.07
N GLU A 109 -11.18 -6.53 -1.78
CA GLU A 109 -12.34 -7.22 -1.17
C GLU A 109 -13.61 -6.35 -1.21
#